data_AF-A0A7S0NYC8-F1
#
_entry.id   AF-A0A7S0NYC8-F1
#
_cell.length_a   1.000
_cell.length_b   1.000
_cell.length_c   1.000
_cell.angle_alpha   90.00
_cell.angle_beta   90.00
_cell.angle_gamma   90.00
#
_symmetry.space_group_name_H-M   'P 1'
#
loop_
_entity.id
_entity.type
_entity.pdbx_description
1 polymer ?
#
loop_
_entity_poly.entity_id
_entity_poly.type
_entity_poly.pdbx_seq_one_letter_code
_entity_poly.pdbx_strand_id
1 'polypeptide(L)'
;TGPPCFSGRDGDVDYETCEAFCDEKFSEHCTLCKCRACGWCAAMLEAAVTQPTGEACTALDQHDTSVLDCQGFCDVQFRASHCSQCKCKGCTWCACASMEHVDEGDTRFEQCASWCEEEFYAAHCSWCACKNCDFCRLGPACTPTLPGDAEHKQCDAFCEPRYADAHCILCKCSLCPFCAEWAPAAAIKAPQHASVGGFNAAV
;
A
#
# COMPACT_ATOMS: atom_id res chain seq x y z
N THR A 1 20.97 3.49 34.10
CA THR A 1 19.75 2.90 33.52
C THR A 1 19.05 4.00 32.76
N GLY A 2 18.66 3.74 31.51
CA GLY A 2 17.94 4.70 30.67
C GLY A 2 16.44 4.78 31.01
N PRO A 3 15.65 5.52 30.22
CA PRO A 3 14.20 5.59 30.39
C PRO A 3 13.55 4.20 30.20
N PRO A 4 12.35 3.99 30.75
CA PRO A 4 11.60 2.75 30.53
C PRO A 4 11.26 2.59 29.05
N CYS A 5 11.30 1.35 28.55
CA CYS A 5 10.92 1.02 27.19
C CYS A 5 10.35 -0.41 27.10
N PHE A 6 9.73 -0.75 25.98
CA PHE A 6 9.20 -2.09 25.74
C PHE A 6 9.38 -2.50 24.27
N SER A 7 10.03 -3.63 24.01
CA SER A 7 10.20 -4.17 22.65
C SER A 7 9.29 -5.38 22.34
N GLY A 8 8.74 -6.01 23.37
CA GLY A 8 7.96 -7.24 23.25
C GLY A 8 8.74 -8.48 22.79
N ARG A 9 10.09 -8.46 22.84
CA ARG A 9 10.94 -9.60 22.46
C ARG A 9 11.44 -10.37 23.68
N ASP A 10 11.47 -11.70 23.58
CA ASP A 10 11.96 -12.57 24.64
C ASP A 10 13.42 -12.26 25.01
N GLY A 11 13.69 -12.17 26.32
CA GLY A 11 15.03 -11.89 26.85
C GLY A 11 15.49 -10.43 26.71
N ASP A 12 14.58 -9.51 26.41
CA ASP A 12 14.83 -8.07 26.52
C ASP A 12 14.51 -7.55 27.93
N VAL A 13 14.90 -6.30 28.19
CA VAL A 13 14.66 -5.61 29.47
C VAL A 13 13.65 -4.49 29.29
N ASP A 14 13.14 -3.93 30.40
CA ASP A 14 12.09 -2.92 30.44
C ASP A 14 12.61 -1.47 30.54
N TYR A 15 13.90 -1.27 30.26
CA TYR A 15 14.57 0.03 30.27
C TYR A 15 15.70 0.10 29.26
N GLU A 16 16.04 1.31 28.80
CA GLU A 16 17.10 1.46 27.81
C GLU A 16 18.47 1.18 28.44
N THR A 17 19.27 0.33 27.79
CA THR A 17 20.66 0.04 28.17
C THR A 17 21.57 0.01 26.94
N CYS A 18 22.86 -0.16 27.18
CA CYS A 18 23.81 -0.47 26.13
C CYS A 18 24.63 -1.70 26.52
N GLU A 19 24.13 -2.88 26.14
CA GLU A 19 24.81 -4.15 26.35
C GLU A 19 25.99 -4.36 25.39
N ALA A 20 26.96 -5.18 25.80
CA ALA A 20 28.19 -5.41 25.03
C ALA A 20 27.96 -6.05 23.64
N PHE A 21 26.81 -6.67 23.42
CA PHE A 21 26.45 -7.29 22.12
C PHE A 21 25.79 -6.31 21.15
N CYS A 22 25.48 -5.08 21.58
CA CYS A 22 24.91 -4.04 20.74
C CYS A 22 26.05 -3.40 19.91
N ASP A 23 26.39 -4.04 18.79
CA ASP A 23 27.45 -3.63 17.87
C ASP A 23 26.91 -3.03 16.56
N GLU A 24 27.75 -2.32 15.81
CA GLU A 24 27.35 -1.68 14.55
C GLU A 24 27.03 -2.65 13.39
N LYS A 25 27.27 -3.96 13.56
CA LYS A 25 27.14 -4.96 12.49
C LYS A 25 25.73 -5.50 12.34
N PHE A 26 24.85 -5.35 13.34
CA PHE A 26 23.54 -6.01 13.34
C PHE A 26 22.37 -5.08 13.72
N SER A 27 21.93 -4.20 12.83
CA SER A 27 20.86 -3.20 13.11
C SER A 27 19.56 -3.73 13.74
N GLU A 28 19.25 -5.02 13.61
CA GLU A 28 18.09 -5.65 14.21
C GLU A 28 18.03 -5.53 15.75
N HIS A 29 19.18 -5.53 16.43
CA HIS A 29 19.20 -5.40 17.89
C HIS A 29 18.83 -4.00 18.39
N CYS A 30 18.83 -2.96 17.54
CA CYS A 30 18.44 -1.60 17.95
C CYS A 30 16.94 -1.49 18.25
N THR A 31 16.16 -2.50 17.85
CA THR A 31 14.77 -2.63 18.27
C THR A 31 14.62 -3.08 19.72
N LEU A 32 15.67 -3.65 20.32
CA LEU A 32 15.70 -4.12 21.71
C LEU A 32 15.99 -2.97 22.66
N CYS A 33 15.25 -2.92 23.76
CA CYS A 33 15.43 -2.00 24.88
C CYS A 33 16.86 -1.97 25.39
N LYS A 34 17.46 -3.15 25.59
CA LYS A 34 18.86 -3.28 26.05
C LYS A 34 19.93 -2.75 25.07
N CYS A 35 19.54 -2.26 23.90
CA CYS A 35 20.45 -1.62 22.93
C CYS A 35 20.09 -0.17 22.59
N ARG A 36 18.92 0.33 22.98
CA ARG A 36 18.44 1.67 22.58
C ARG A 36 19.35 2.81 23.06
N ALA A 37 20.02 2.66 24.21
CA ALA A 37 20.90 3.68 24.74
C ALA A 37 22.32 3.63 24.14
N CYS A 38 22.65 2.66 23.29
CA CYS A 38 23.94 2.66 22.60
C CYS A 38 23.98 3.80 21.59
N GLY A 39 25.07 4.57 21.56
CA GLY A 39 25.19 5.76 20.70
C GLY A 39 24.89 5.50 19.22
N TRP A 40 25.24 4.32 18.72
CA TRP A 40 24.92 3.91 17.35
C TRP A 40 23.42 3.63 17.13
N CYS A 41 22.78 2.86 18.02
CA CYS A 41 21.34 2.60 17.93
C CYS A 41 20.51 3.86 18.18
N ALA A 42 20.93 4.73 19.10
CA ALA A 42 20.32 6.03 19.32
C ALA A 42 20.35 6.88 18.05
N ALA A 43 21.51 6.96 17.38
CA ALA A 43 21.63 7.70 16.11
C ALA A 43 20.76 7.10 14.99
N MET A 44 20.69 5.77 14.88
CA MET A 44 19.80 5.09 13.91
C MET A 44 18.32 5.37 14.20
N LEU A 45 17.92 5.38 15.47
CA LEU A 45 16.55 5.66 15.88
C LEU A 45 16.19 7.13 15.67
N GLU A 46 17.09 8.07 15.96
CA GLU A 46 16.87 9.49 15.65
C GLU A 46 16.76 9.74 14.14
N ALA A 47 17.55 9.04 13.33
CA ALA A 47 17.43 9.06 11.87
C ALA A 47 16.12 8.42 11.36
N ALA A 48 15.57 7.44 12.08
CA ALA A 48 14.28 6.84 11.75
C ALA A 48 13.09 7.72 12.19
N VAL A 49 13.23 8.50 13.27
CA VAL A 49 12.23 9.46 13.74
C VAL A 49 12.13 10.69 12.83
N THR A 50 13.14 10.93 11.98
CA THR A 50 13.04 11.87 10.85
C THR A 50 12.32 11.24 9.64
N GLN A 51 11.23 10.52 9.89
CA GLN A 51 10.26 10.17 8.85
C GLN A 51 9.55 11.44 8.34
N PRO A 52 9.10 11.45 7.07
CA PRO A 52 8.68 12.64 6.35
C PRO A 52 7.64 13.40 7.17
N THR A 53 7.85 14.71 7.35
CA THR A 53 6.85 15.63 7.89
C THR A 53 5.54 15.35 7.19
N GLY A 54 4.63 14.66 7.89
CA GLY A 54 3.46 14.04 7.31
C GLY A 54 2.70 15.05 6.46
N GLU A 55 2.27 14.61 5.29
CA GLU A 55 1.35 15.36 4.45
C GLU A 55 0.20 15.90 5.33
N ALA A 56 -0.28 17.10 5.07
CA ALA A 56 -1.35 17.65 5.89
C ALA A 56 -2.60 16.79 5.73
N CYS A 57 -3.22 16.40 6.84
CA CYS A 57 -4.51 15.75 6.82
C CYS A 57 -5.58 16.66 7.46
N THR A 58 -6.85 16.36 7.17
CA THR A 58 -7.97 16.85 7.98
C THR A 58 -8.29 15.86 9.11
N ALA A 59 -8.08 16.27 10.36
CA ALA A 59 -8.46 15.51 11.54
C ALA A 59 -9.97 15.22 11.53
N LEU A 60 -10.35 13.96 11.80
CA LEU A 60 -11.76 13.54 11.79
C LEU A 60 -12.52 13.94 13.06
N ASP A 61 -11.83 14.04 14.19
CA ASP A 61 -12.41 14.40 15.47
C ASP A 61 -11.37 15.08 16.39
N GLN A 62 -11.81 15.48 17.59
CA GLN A 62 -10.99 16.17 18.59
C GLN A 62 -9.81 15.35 19.15
N HIS A 63 -9.78 14.04 18.89
CA HIS A 63 -8.72 13.14 19.29
C HIS A 63 -7.78 12.79 18.14
N ASP A 64 -8.09 13.18 16.90
CA ASP A 64 -7.22 12.98 15.73
C ASP A 64 -6.23 14.15 15.55
N THR A 65 -5.12 13.92 14.85
CA THR A 65 -4.09 14.94 14.57
C THR A 65 -4.14 15.40 13.13
N SER A 66 -3.70 16.61 12.82
CA SER A 66 -3.60 17.10 11.44
C SER A 66 -2.35 16.62 10.69
N VAL A 67 -1.53 15.78 11.34
CA VAL A 67 -0.27 15.26 10.81
C VAL A 67 -0.40 13.75 10.65
N LEU A 68 0.03 13.24 9.50
CA LEU A 68 0.20 11.79 9.32
C LEU A 68 1.35 11.30 10.18
N ASP A 69 1.06 10.37 11.08
CA ASP A 69 2.05 9.78 11.97
C ASP A 69 1.78 8.29 12.18
N CYS A 70 2.75 7.56 12.73
CA CYS A 70 2.59 6.20 13.24
C CYS A 70 3.03 6.14 14.70
N GLN A 71 2.07 6.31 15.59
CA GLN A 71 2.30 6.37 17.03
C GLN A 71 2.28 4.97 17.67
N GLY A 72 2.83 4.84 18.88
CA GLY A 72 2.93 3.56 19.58
C GLY A 72 1.58 2.91 19.96
N PHE A 73 0.49 3.68 19.97
CA PHE A 73 -0.88 3.15 20.18
C PHE A 73 -1.51 2.65 18.87
N CYS A 74 -0.91 2.92 17.72
CA CYS A 74 -1.42 2.47 16.43
C CYS A 74 -1.21 0.96 16.34
N ASP A 75 -2.31 0.22 16.54
CA ASP A 75 -2.34 -1.24 16.49
C ASP A 75 -3.10 -1.75 15.26
N VAL A 76 -2.60 -2.83 14.65
CA VAL A 76 -3.19 -3.49 13.48
C VAL A 76 -4.56 -4.13 13.76
N GLN A 77 -4.85 -4.52 15.00
CA GLN A 77 -6.14 -5.06 15.41
C GLN A 77 -7.25 -4.01 15.31
N PHE A 78 -6.93 -2.73 15.49
CA PHE A 78 -7.87 -1.61 15.41
C PHE A 78 -7.74 -0.84 14.10
N ARG A 79 -7.24 -1.49 13.05
CA ARG A 79 -6.96 -0.86 11.76
C ARG A 79 -8.14 -0.08 11.16
N ALA A 80 -9.35 -0.62 11.27
CA ALA A 80 -10.56 0.00 10.71
C ALA A 80 -10.79 1.41 11.27
N SER A 81 -10.62 1.57 12.58
CA SER A 81 -10.79 2.84 13.28
C SER A 81 -9.51 3.67 13.27
N HIS A 82 -8.33 3.05 13.25
CA HIS A 82 -7.05 3.76 13.28
C HIS A 82 -6.69 4.34 11.92
N CYS A 83 -6.77 3.61 10.81
CA CYS A 83 -6.32 4.12 9.51
C CYS A 83 -7.23 5.20 8.90
N SER A 84 -8.44 5.37 9.42
CA SER A 84 -9.26 6.55 9.10
C SER A 84 -8.72 7.80 9.80
N GLN A 85 -8.14 7.65 10.99
CA GLN A 85 -7.52 8.72 11.77
C GLN A 85 -6.12 9.03 11.24
N CYS A 86 -5.86 10.30 11.02
CA CYS A 86 -4.61 10.77 10.44
C CYS A 86 -3.37 10.45 11.25
N LYS A 87 -3.47 10.51 12.58
CA LYS A 87 -2.37 10.13 13.49
C LYS A 87 -1.90 8.68 13.35
N CYS A 88 -2.61 7.86 12.57
CA CYS A 88 -2.21 6.49 12.25
C CYS A 88 -2.00 6.28 10.74
N LYS A 89 -2.40 7.22 9.87
CA LYS A 89 -2.26 7.07 8.41
C LYS A 89 -0.79 7.04 7.96
N GLY A 90 0.12 7.55 8.77
CA GLY A 90 1.57 7.43 8.53
C GLY A 90 2.10 6.01 8.77
N CYS A 91 1.32 5.12 9.39
CA CYS A 91 1.71 3.73 9.54
C CYS A 91 1.76 3.02 8.20
N THR A 92 2.85 2.27 7.96
CA THR A 92 3.03 1.47 6.73
C THR A 92 1.93 0.43 6.53
N TRP A 93 1.31 -0.04 7.61
CA TRP A 93 0.16 -0.94 7.55
C TRP A 93 -1.18 -0.22 7.32
N CYS A 94 -1.24 1.12 7.35
CA CYS A 94 -2.41 1.89 6.94
C CYS A 94 -2.42 2.26 5.46
N ALA A 95 -1.28 2.21 4.77
CA ALA A 95 -1.20 2.41 3.32
C ALA A 95 -2.15 1.48 2.55
N CYS A 96 -2.48 0.34 3.16
CA CYS A 96 -3.07 -0.77 2.47
C CYS A 96 -4.42 -1.26 3.03
N ALA A 97 -5.36 -0.35 3.26
CA ALA A 97 -6.58 -0.59 4.02
C ALA A 97 -7.70 -1.40 3.30
N SER A 98 -7.40 -2.27 2.33
CA SER A 98 -8.41 -3.20 1.79
C SER A 98 -8.87 -4.14 2.91
N MET A 99 -9.98 -3.79 3.57
CA MET A 99 -10.60 -4.64 4.59
C MET A 99 -11.44 -5.75 3.98
N GLU A 100 -11.73 -5.66 2.68
CA GLU A 100 -12.66 -6.55 2.00
C GLU A 100 -12.02 -7.90 1.61
N HIS A 101 -10.69 -8.00 1.55
CA HIS A 101 -10.00 -9.17 0.95
C HIS A 101 -9.03 -9.91 1.89
N VAL A 102 -9.06 -9.63 3.20
CA VAL A 102 -8.11 -10.21 4.17
C VAL A 102 -8.13 -11.75 4.18
N ASP A 103 -9.29 -12.36 3.88
CA ASP A 103 -9.46 -13.81 3.89
C ASP A 103 -9.13 -14.49 2.53
N GLU A 104 -8.83 -13.72 1.47
CA GLU A 104 -8.67 -14.22 0.10
C GLU A 104 -7.21 -14.31 -0.38
N GLY A 105 -6.24 -14.18 0.54
CA GLY A 105 -4.82 -14.16 0.21
C GLY A 105 -4.27 -12.76 -0.07
N ASP A 106 -5.05 -11.72 0.22
CA ASP A 106 -4.51 -10.37 0.34
C ASP A 106 -3.57 -10.26 1.55
N THR A 107 -2.64 -9.31 1.51
CA THR A 107 -1.67 -9.11 2.60
C THR A 107 -1.87 -7.76 3.27
N ARG A 108 -1.23 -7.54 4.41
CA ARG A 108 -1.26 -6.23 5.09
C ARG A 108 -0.25 -5.22 4.54
N PHE A 109 0.57 -5.63 3.58
CA PHE A 109 1.66 -4.82 3.04
C PHE A 109 1.49 -4.64 1.54
N GLU A 110 1.83 -3.46 1.03
CA GLU A 110 1.94 -3.27 -0.41
C GLU A 110 3.10 -4.10 -0.94
N GLN A 111 2.79 -5.06 -1.79
CA GLN A 111 3.78 -5.88 -2.46
C GLN A 111 3.32 -6.15 -3.91
N CYS A 112 4.16 -6.86 -4.64
CA CYS A 112 3.79 -7.42 -5.93
C CYS A 112 3.91 -8.93 -5.84
N ALA A 113 2.82 -9.58 -5.43
CA ALA A 113 2.76 -11.03 -5.34
C ALA A 113 2.90 -11.66 -6.73
N SER A 114 3.46 -12.86 -6.79
CA SER A 114 3.77 -13.53 -8.06
C SER A 114 2.55 -13.91 -8.89
N TRP A 115 1.35 -13.87 -8.30
CA TRP A 115 0.08 -14.15 -8.97
C TRP A 115 -0.64 -12.88 -9.45
N CYS A 116 -0.09 -11.69 -9.16
CA CYS A 116 -0.62 -10.45 -9.66
C CYS A 116 -0.33 -10.35 -11.17
N GLU A 117 -1.39 -10.40 -11.98
CA GLU A 117 -1.28 -10.38 -13.44
C GLU A 117 -2.09 -9.22 -14.04
N GLU A 118 -1.57 -8.58 -15.09
CA GLU A 118 -2.20 -7.40 -15.72
C GLU A 118 -3.61 -7.70 -16.24
N GLU A 119 -3.87 -8.91 -16.72
CA GLU A 119 -5.18 -9.34 -17.22
C GLU A 119 -6.29 -9.24 -16.16
N PHE A 120 -5.93 -9.40 -14.89
CA PHE A 120 -6.88 -9.35 -13.77
C PHE A 120 -6.83 -8.02 -13.00
N TYR A 121 -6.27 -6.96 -13.58
CA TYR A 121 -6.09 -5.64 -12.94
C TYR A 121 -7.28 -5.20 -12.06
N ALA A 122 -8.50 -5.26 -12.59
CA ALA A 122 -9.70 -4.80 -11.88
C ALA A 122 -10.09 -5.67 -10.67
N ALA A 123 -9.65 -6.93 -10.65
CA ALA A 123 -10.00 -7.87 -9.58
C ALA A 123 -9.06 -7.74 -8.38
N HIS A 124 -7.75 -7.50 -8.60
CA HIS A 124 -6.75 -7.58 -7.53
C HIS A 124 -5.89 -6.34 -7.33
N CYS A 125 -5.90 -5.32 -8.20
CA CYS A 125 -5.08 -4.12 -7.94
C CYS A 125 -5.59 -3.26 -6.76
N SER A 126 -6.82 -3.50 -6.30
CA SER A 126 -7.29 -2.99 -5.00
C SER A 126 -6.64 -3.71 -3.82
N TRP A 127 -6.09 -4.91 -4.03
CA TRP A 127 -5.49 -5.78 -3.02
C TRP A 127 -4.05 -5.36 -2.79
N CYS A 128 -3.69 -5.32 -1.52
CA CYS A 128 -2.36 -4.98 -1.05
C CYS A 128 -1.26 -5.88 -1.55
N ALA A 129 -1.58 -7.16 -1.72
CA ALA A 129 -0.71 -8.12 -2.34
C ALA A 129 -0.23 -7.68 -3.74
N CYS A 130 -0.94 -6.77 -4.43
CA CYS A 130 -0.64 -6.36 -5.79
C CYS A 130 -0.40 -4.86 -5.99
N LYS A 131 -0.69 -4.01 -4.99
CA LYS A 131 -0.55 -2.55 -5.11
C LYS A 131 0.85 -2.06 -5.49
N ASN A 132 1.90 -2.82 -5.19
CA ASN A 132 3.27 -2.44 -5.54
C ASN A 132 3.73 -2.99 -6.90
N CYS A 133 2.85 -3.68 -7.65
CA CYS A 133 3.14 -4.02 -9.04
C CYS A 133 3.06 -2.77 -9.92
N ASP A 134 4.00 -2.63 -10.88
CA ASP A 134 4.04 -1.46 -11.76
C ASP A 134 2.72 -1.25 -12.52
N PHE A 135 2.11 -2.32 -13.02
CA PHE A 135 0.83 -2.22 -13.73
C PHE A 135 -0.35 -1.90 -12.81
N CYS A 136 -0.30 -2.22 -11.51
CA CYS A 136 -1.32 -1.81 -10.55
C CYS A 136 -1.15 -0.34 -10.11
N ARG A 137 0.10 0.12 -10.01
CA ARG A 137 0.42 1.49 -9.60
C ARG A 137 0.21 2.51 -10.73
N LEU A 138 0.59 2.14 -11.95
CA LEU A 138 0.49 3.01 -13.13
C LEU A 138 -0.85 2.83 -13.87
N GLY A 139 -1.47 1.66 -13.72
CA GLY A 139 -2.61 1.23 -14.52
C GLY A 139 -2.19 0.36 -15.72
N PRO A 140 -3.14 -0.34 -16.38
CA PRO A 140 -2.86 -1.11 -17.59
C PRO A 140 -2.29 -0.23 -18.69
N ALA A 141 -1.41 -0.78 -19.53
CA ALA A 141 -0.86 -0.04 -20.65
C ALA A 141 -2.00 0.44 -21.59
N CYS A 142 -1.82 1.63 -22.14
CA CYS A 142 -2.78 2.26 -23.03
C CYS A 142 -2.06 2.93 -24.20
N THR A 143 -2.70 2.94 -25.37
CA THR A 143 -2.18 3.69 -26.51
C THR A 143 -2.79 5.09 -26.48
N PRO A 144 -1.99 6.17 -26.25
CA PRO A 144 -2.48 7.54 -26.24
C PRO A 144 -3.27 7.86 -27.51
N THR A 145 -4.48 8.37 -27.37
CA THR A 145 -5.33 8.71 -28.54
C THR A 145 -5.13 10.15 -29.01
N LEU A 146 -4.66 11.04 -28.12
CA LEU A 146 -4.44 12.46 -28.38
C LEU A 146 -3.08 12.92 -27.80
N PRO A 147 -2.50 14.02 -28.32
CA PRO A 147 -1.37 14.67 -27.69
C PRO A 147 -1.68 15.06 -26.23
N GLY A 148 -0.83 14.63 -25.29
CA GLY A 148 -1.02 14.90 -23.87
C GLY A 148 -1.99 13.93 -23.15
N ASP A 149 -2.36 12.83 -23.78
CA ASP A 149 -2.97 11.68 -23.09
C ASP A 149 -1.89 10.83 -22.37
N ALA A 150 -2.31 9.96 -21.46
CA ALA A 150 -1.41 9.10 -20.69
C ALA A 150 -1.05 7.80 -21.41
N GLU A 151 0.10 7.22 -21.08
CA GLU A 151 0.53 5.90 -21.58
C GLU A 151 -0.12 4.74 -20.81
N HIS A 152 -0.84 5.04 -19.73
CA HIS A 152 -1.51 4.04 -18.90
C HIS A 152 -2.95 4.47 -18.63
N LYS A 153 -3.83 3.48 -18.46
CA LYS A 153 -5.23 3.72 -18.12
C LYS A 153 -5.33 4.14 -16.66
N GLN A 154 -5.97 5.26 -16.37
CA GLN A 154 -6.14 5.77 -15.01
C GLN A 154 -7.47 6.54 -14.89
N CYS A 155 -7.78 6.99 -13.68
CA CYS A 155 -8.86 7.94 -13.42
C CYS A 155 -8.26 9.17 -12.74
N ASP A 156 -7.91 10.16 -13.54
CA ASP A 156 -7.28 11.40 -13.07
C ASP A 156 -8.30 12.33 -12.38
N ALA A 157 -7.81 13.26 -11.55
CA ALA A 157 -8.65 14.08 -10.67
C ALA A 157 -9.60 15.04 -11.42
N PHE A 158 -9.28 15.37 -12.68
CA PHE A 158 -10.12 16.24 -13.52
C PHE A 158 -11.21 15.48 -14.29
N CYS A 159 -11.24 14.15 -14.22
CA CYS A 159 -12.24 13.35 -14.93
C CYS A 159 -13.61 13.51 -14.24
N GLU A 160 -14.59 14.05 -14.96
CA GLU A 160 -15.94 14.30 -14.43
C GLU A 160 -17.01 13.60 -15.27
N PRO A 161 -18.07 13.04 -14.65
CA PRO A 161 -19.12 12.29 -15.38
C PRO A 161 -19.81 13.08 -16.50
N ARG A 162 -19.94 14.41 -16.34
CA ARG A 162 -20.59 15.28 -17.34
C ARG A 162 -19.80 15.45 -18.64
N TYR A 163 -18.55 15.01 -18.67
CA TYR A 163 -17.65 15.06 -19.84
C TYR A 163 -17.20 13.65 -20.25
N ALA A 164 -17.97 12.61 -19.89
CA ALA A 164 -17.61 11.22 -20.17
C ALA A 164 -17.41 10.93 -21.67
N ASP A 165 -18.23 11.54 -22.53
CA ASP A 165 -18.13 11.43 -24.00
C ASP A 165 -16.79 11.96 -24.55
N ALA A 166 -16.28 13.04 -23.96
CA ALA A 166 -15.03 13.67 -24.39
C ALA A 166 -13.78 12.98 -23.83
N HIS A 167 -13.84 12.49 -22.59
CA HIS A 167 -12.64 12.04 -21.88
C HIS A 167 -12.55 10.53 -21.63
N CYS A 168 -13.63 9.74 -21.68
CA CYS A 168 -13.52 8.29 -21.46
C CYS A 168 -12.72 7.55 -22.54
N ILE A 169 -12.52 8.18 -23.71
CA ILE A 169 -11.62 7.68 -24.75
C ILE A 169 -10.13 7.89 -24.41
N LEU A 170 -9.83 8.78 -23.45
CA LEU A 170 -8.48 9.10 -23.03
C LEU A 170 -8.02 8.06 -22.02
N CYS A 171 -6.80 7.59 -22.17
CA CYS A 171 -6.17 6.66 -21.25
C CYS A 171 -6.28 7.18 -19.81
N LYS A 172 -6.02 8.47 -19.60
CA LYS A 172 -6.06 9.09 -18.27
C LYS A 172 -7.43 9.17 -17.57
N CYS A 173 -8.52 8.86 -18.26
CA CYS A 173 -9.86 8.78 -17.65
C CYS A 173 -10.55 7.43 -17.86
N SER A 174 -9.97 6.52 -18.64
CA SER A 174 -10.62 5.26 -19.03
C SER A 174 -10.91 4.28 -17.89
N LEU A 175 -10.28 4.45 -16.71
CA LEU A 175 -10.60 3.66 -15.52
C LEU A 175 -11.58 4.33 -14.55
N CYS A 176 -12.13 5.50 -14.88
CA CYS A 176 -13.12 6.11 -14.00
C CYS A 176 -14.38 5.24 -13.91
N PRO A 177 -15.00 5.11 -12.71
CA PRO A 177 -16.19 4.26 -12.54
C PRO A 177 -17.32 4.55 -13.54
N PHE A 178 -17.49 5.81 -13.94
CA PHE A 178 -18.50 6.23 -14.91
C PHE A 178 -18.11 5.96 -16.38
N CYS A 179 -16.85 5.62 -16.67
CA CYS A 179 -16.39 5.29 -18.02
C CYS A 179 -16.60 3.82 -18.40
N ALA A 180 -16.92 2.95 -17.45
CA ALA A 180 -17.16 1.53 -17.69
C ALA A 180 -18.28 1.30 -18.74
N GLU A 181 -19.29 2.17 -18.76
CA GLU A 181 -20.42 2.10 -19.69
C GLU A 181 -20.12 2.74 -21.06
N TRP A 182 -19.07 3.56 -21.14
CA TRP A 182 -18.70 4.33 -22.33
C TRP A 182 -17.60 3.68 -23.17
N ALA A 183 -17.04 2.56 -22.71
CA ALA A 183 -16.06 1.81 -23.48
C ALA A 183 -16.65 1.45 -24.85
N PRO A 184 -16.13 2.01 -25.97
CA PRO A 184 -16.66 1.69 -27.28
C PRO A 184 -16.52 0.19 -27.48
N ALA A 185 -17.62 -0.48 -27.83
CA ALA A 185 -17.70 -1.94 -28.01
C ALA A 185 -16.64 -2.51 -28.99
N ALA A 186 -15.95 -1.65 -29.74
CA ALA A 186 -14.89 -2.00 -30.68
C ALA A 186 -13.51 -2.31 -30.05
N ALA A 187 -13.28 -2.05 -28.76
CA ALA A 187 -11.96 -2.25 -28.13
C ALA A 187 -11.77 -3.61 -27.42
N ILE A 188 -12.83 -4.39 -27.20
CA ILE A 188 -12.74 -5.71 -26.57
C ILE A 188 -12.51 -6.77 -27.67
N LYS A 189 -11.26 -6.91 -28.13
CA LYS A 189 -10.83 -8.23 -28.60
C LYS A 189 -10.60 -9.07 -27.35
N ALA A 190 -11.60 -9.86 -26.98
CA ALA A 190 -11.50 -10.80 -25.88
C ALA A 190 -10.22 -11.66 -26.01
N PRO A 191 -9.49 -11.93 -24.92
CA PRO A 191 -8.44 -12.93 -24.93
C PRO A 191 -9.08 -14.26 -25.36
N GLN A 192 -8.59 -14.80 -26.46
CA GLN A 192 -8.94 -16.16 -26.85
C GLN A 192 -8.29 -17.09 -25.83
N HIS A 193 -9.00 -17.41 -24.76
CA HIS A 193 -8.68 -18.57 -23.94
C HIS A 193 -8.61 -19.77 -24.89
N ALA A 194 -7.38 -20.18 -25.20
CA ALA A 194 -7.10 -21.43 -25.86
C ALA A 194 -7.65 -22.53 -24.94
N SER A 195 -8.79 -23.09 -25.34
CA SER A 195 -9.34 -24.34 -24.82
C SER A 195 -8.21 -25.38 -24.77
N VAL A 196 -7.77 -25.70 -23.56
CA VAL A 196 -6.82 -26.78 -23.33
C VAL A 196 -7.58 -28.09 -23.52
N GLY A 197 -7.27 -28.73 -24.65
CA GLY A 197 -7.26 -30.17 -24.92
C GLY A 197 -8.15 -31.08 -24.08
N GLY A 198 -9.12 -31.71 -24.76
CA GLY A 198 -9.97 -32.76 -24.22
C GLY A 198 -9.22 -33.97 -23.66
N PHE A 199 -9.78 -34.51 -22.58
CA PHE A 199 -9.48 -35.83 -22.07
C PHE A 199 -10.04 -36.89 -23.02
N ASN A 200 -9.15 -37.64 -23.68
CA ASN A 200 -9.52 -38.92 -24.28
C ASN A 200 -9.62 -39.98 -23.17
N ALA A 201 -10.84 -40.47 -22.93
CA ALA A 201 -11.06 -41.71 -22.20
C ALA A 201 -10.85 -42.89 -23.16
N ALA A 202 -9.86 -43.74 -22.89
CA ALA A 202 -9.72 -45.04 -23.52
C ALA A 202 -10.31 -46.12 -22.61
N VAL A 203 -11.12 -46.98 -23.24
CA VAL A 203 -11.77 -48.19 -22.72
C VAL A 203 -10.81 -49.36 -22.71
#